data_AF-R4KA19-F1
#
_entry.id   AF-R4KA19-F1
#
_cell.length_a   1.000
_cell.length_b   1.000
_cell.length_c   1.000
_cell.angle_alpha   90.00
_cell.angle_beta   90.00
_cell.angle_gamma   90.00
#
_symmetry.space_group_name_H-M   'P 1'
#
loop_
_entity.id
_entity.type
_entity.pdbx_description
1 polymer ?
#
loop_
_entity_poly.entity_id
_entity_poly.type
_entity_poly.pdbx_seq_one_letter_code
_entity_poly.pdbx_strand_id
1 'polypeptide(L)' 'MQSIYTAFKCRTCKLEFILLSEDIDKMSKDRYIACPYCNSKRVNKEQEADDLREVMRERSYRRIGGALRQK' A
#
# COMPACT_ATOMS: atom_id res chain seq x y z
N MET A 1 -2.26 18.47 2.59
CA MET A 1 -2.48 17.78 1.30
C MET A 1 -3.01 16.40 1.63
N GLN A 2 -4.13 16.00 1.04
CA GLN A 2 -4.67 14.65 1.24
C GLN A 2 -3.86 13.70 0.36
N SER A 3 -3.19 12.74 0.99
CA SER A 3 -2.40 11.73 0.30
C SER A 3 -3.31 10.86 -0.57
N ILE A 4 -2.96 10.59 -1.84
CA ILE A 4 -3.82 9.80 -2.74
C ILE A 4 -3.87 8.30 -2.37
N TYR A 5 -2.73 7.74 -1.96
CA TYR A 5 -2.57 6.31 -1.70
C TYR A 5 -2.21 6.03 -0.24
N THR A 6 -2.78 4.97 0.31
CA THR A 6 -2.41 4.42 1.62
C THR A 6 -1.90 2.99 1.48
N ALA A 7 -0.69 2.72 1.99
CA ALA A 7 -0.10 1.40 2.05
C ALA A 7 -0.47 0.67 3.35
N PHE A 8 -0.78 -0.62 3.23
CA PHE A 8 -1.05 -1.51 4.34
C PHE A 8 -0.15 -2.74 4.30
N LYS A 9 0.19 -3.25 5.48
CA LYS A 9 0.92 -4.50 5.67
C LYS A 9 0.12 -5.47 6.52
N CYS A 10 -0.09 -6.67 6.01
CA CYS A 10 -0.73 -7.72 6.79
C CYS A 10 0.23 -8.31 7.82
N ARG A 11 -0.16 -8.38 9.08
CA ARG A 11 0.65 -9.01 10.13
C ARG A 11 0.68 -10.54 10.04
N THR A 12 -0.29 -11.15 9.36
CA THR A 12 -0.39 -12.61 9.17
C THR A 12 0.44 -13.08 7.98
N CYS A 13 0.09 -12.71 6.75
CA CYS A 13 0.80 -13.17 5.54
C CYS A 13 2.01 -12.31 5.16
N LYS A 14 2.25 -11.19 5.86
CA LYS A 14 3.36 -10.24 5.62
C LYS A 14 3.34 -9.50 4.28
N LEU A 15 2.37 -9.80 3.41
CA LEU A 15 2.17 -9.11 2.14
C LEU A 15 1.66 -7.69 2.34
N GLU A 16 2.06 -6.82 1.41
CA GLU A 16 1.65 -5.42 1.33
C GLU A 16 0.57 -5.23 0.25
N PHE A 17 -0.32 -4.28 0.48
CA PHE A 17 -1.34 -3.87 -0.48
C PHE A 17 -1.67 -2.39 -0.30
N ILE A 18 -2.18 -1.76 -1.36
CA ILE A 18 -2.42 -0.32 -1.41
C ILE A 18 -3.90 -0.10 -1.67
N LEU A 19 -4.48 0.87 -0.99
CA LEU A 19 -5.83 1.37 -1.21
C LEU A 19 -5.78 2.87 -1.51
N LEU A 20 -6.82 3.38 -2.18
CA LEU A 20 -7.01 4.82 -2.32
C LEU A 20 -7.46 5.39 -0.97
N SER A 21 -6.84 6.50 -0.55
CA SER A 21 -7.20 7.15 0.72
C SER A 21 -8.67 7.58 0.72
N GLU A 22 -9.19 8.03 -0.43
CA GLU A 22 -10.60 8.39 -0.57
C GLU A 22 -11.55 7.24 -0.27
N ASP A 23 -11.20 6.01 -0.64
CA ASP A 23 -12.06 4.84 -0.40
C ASP A 23 -12.08 4.46 1.08
N ILE A 24 -10.98 4.73 1.79
CA ILE A 24 -10.88 4.56 3.23
C ILE A 24 -11.70 5.64 3.94
N ASP A 25 -11.61 6.89 3.49
CA ASP A 25 -12.35 8.02 4.06
C ASP A 25 -13.87 7.90 3.83
N LYS A 26 -14.29 7.34 2.69
CA LYS A 26 -15.70 7.01 2.40
C LYS A 26 -16.21 5.79 3.18
N MET A 27 -15.33 5.05 3.85
CA MET A 27 -15.70 3.83 4.56
C MET A 27 -16.46 4.16 5.86
N SER A 28 -17.61 3.50 6.08
CA SER A 28 -18.34 3.63 7.36
C SER A 28 -17.47 3.20 8.54
N LYS A 29 -17.60 3.89 9.68
CA LYS A 29 -16.85 3.63 10.92
C LYS A 29 -17.02 2.22 11.48
N ASP A 30 -18.09 1.52 11.11
CA ASP A 30 -18.37 0.15 11.55
C ASP A 30 -17.66 -0.93 10.72
N ARG A 31 -16.95 -0.53 9.66
CA ARG A 31 -16.22 -1.46 8.79
C ARG A 31 -14.74 -1.51 9.14
N TYR A 32 -14.08 -2.56 8.69
CA TYR A 32 -12.66 -2.80 8.88
C TYR A 32 -12.01 -3.18 7.55
N ILE A 33 -10.72 -2.89 7.44
CA ILE A 33 -9.90 -3.33 6.31
C ILE A 33 -9.41 -4.75 6.60
N ALA A 34 -9.61 -5.64 5.64
CA ALA A 34 -9.09 -7.00 5.67
C ALA A 34 -8.00 -7.17 4.62
N CYS A 35 -7.05 -8.07 4.88
CA CYS A 35 -6.02 -8.41 3.90
C CYS A 35 -6.64 -9.16 2.71
N PRO A 36 -6.44 -8.70 1.46
CA PRO A 36 -7.02 -9.36 0.28
C PRO A 36 -6.44 -10.75 0.00
N TYR A 37 -5.27 -11.07 0.54
CA TYR A 37 -4.58 -12.34 0.27
C TYR A 37 -4.95 -13.46 1.26
N CYS A 38 -5.18 -13.12 2.53
CA CYS A 38 -5.42 -14.12 3.58
C CYS A 38 -6.65 -13.83 4.44
N ASN A 39 -7.43 -12.80 4.09
CA ASN A 39 -8.63 -12.36 4.79
C ASN A 39 -8.44 -12.00 6.28
N SER A 40 -7.18 -11.87 6.74
CA SER A 40 -6.86 -11.48 8.10
C SER A 40 -7.21 -10.01 8.33
N LYS A 41 -7.88 -9.72 9.45
CA LYS A 41 -8.15 -8.35 9.92
C LYS A 41 -6.93 -7.68 10.56
N ARG A 42 -5.83 -8.43 10.75
CA ARG A 42 -4.61 -7.92 11.37
C ARG A 42 -3.77 -7.17 10.32
N VAL A 43 -4.21 -5.97 9.98
CA VAL A 43 -3.54 -5.08 9.01
C VAL A 43 -3.05 -3.82 9.71
N ASN A 44 -1.85 -3.38 9.35
CA ASN A 44 -1.25 -2.14 9.83
C ASN A 44 -1.18 -1.14 8.66
N LYS A 45 -1.47 0.13 8.93
CA LYS A 45 -1.21 1.25 8.02
C LYS A 45 0.28 1.60 8.11
N GLU A 46 0.97 1.64 6.97
CA GLU A 46 2.42 1.87 6.90
C GLU A 46 2.76 3.29 6.45
N GLN A 47 2.26 3.71 5.30
CA GLN A 47 2.63 4.97 4.65
C GLN A 47 1.47 5.54 3.84
N GLU A 48 1.45 6.86 3.69
CA GLU A 48 0.58 7.56 2.77
C GLU A 48 1.42 8.44 1.84
N ALA A 49 1.08 8.45 0.56
CA ALA A 49 1.79 9.26 -0.45
C ALA A 49 0.87 9.64 -1.61
N ASP A 50 1.26 10.69 -2.33
CA ASP A 50 0.61 11.12 -3.57
C ASP A 50 1.11 10.36 -4.80
N ASP A 51 2.31 9.76 -4.71
CA ASP A 51 2.89 8.93 -5.77
C ASP A 51 2.84 7.45 -5.39
N LEU A 52 2.26 6.63 -6.28
CA LEU A 52 2.21 5.18 -6.15
C LEU A 52 3.60 4.55 -6.00
N ARG A 53 4.63 5.17 -6.58
CA ARG A 53 6.02 4.71 -6.50
C ARG A 53 6.59 4.78 -5.08
N GLU A 54 6.11 5.72 -4.26
CA GLU A 54 6.58 5.89 -2.89
C GLU A 54 5.99 4.83 -1.96
N VAL A 55 4.76 4.39 -2.22
CA VAL A 55 4.08 3.32 -1.47
C VAL A 55 4.44 1.92 -2.00
N MET A 56 4.78 1.77 -3.29
CA MET A 56 5.22 0.50 -3.87
C MET A 56 6.73 0.28 -3.71
N ARG A 57 7.17 -0.12 -2.51
CA ARG A 57 8.60 -0.35 -2.21
C ARG A 57 9.25 -1.42 -3.09
N GLU A 58 8.52 -2.48 -3.43
CA GLU A 58 9.05 -3.64 -4.15
C GLU A 58 9.20 -3.44 -5.67
N ARG A 59 8.59 -2.43 -6.29
CA ARG A 59 8.62 -2.23 -7.76
C ARG A 59 9.32 -0.94 -8.20
N SER A 60 10.24 -0.42 -7.40
CA SER A 60 11.04 0.72 -7.83
C SER A 60 12.09 0.26 -8.84
N TYR A 61 11.91 0.64 -10.11
CA TYR A 61 12.89 0.39 -11.16
C TYR A 61 13.83 1.59 -11.30
N ARG A 62 15.14 1.34 -11.30
CA ARG A 62 16.17 2.36 -11.54
C ARG A 62 17.03 1.94 -12.73
N ARG A 63 17.42 2.92 -13.56
CA ARG A 63 18.43 2.66 -14.61
C ARG A 63 19.83 2.64 -13.98
N ILE A 64 20.57 1.57 -14.22
CA ILE A 64 21.98 1.41 -13.83
C ILE A 64 22.76 1.13 -15.12
N GLY A 65 23.60 2.08 -15.56
CA GLY A 65 24.34 1.96 -16.82
C GLY A 65 23.44 1.85 -18.07
N GLY A 66 22.28 2.54 -18.06
CA GLY A 66 21.32 2.52 -19.18
C GLY A 66 20.31 1.37 -19.15
N ALA A 67 20.62 0.25 -18.48
CA ALA A 67 19.70 -0.88 -18.30
C ALA A 67 18.72 -0.63 -17.15
N LEU A 68 17.45 -1.00 -17.35
CA LEU A 68 16.42 -0.94 -16.31
C LEU A 68 16.63 -2.11 -15.33
N ARG A 69 16.75 -1.80 -14.03
CA ARG A 69 16.89 -2.80 -12.96
C ARG A 69 15.87 -2.54 -11.86
N GLN A 70 15.29 -3.60 -11.32
CA GLN A 70 14.50 -3.51 -10.09
C GLN A 70 15.46 -3.29 -8.93
N LYS A 71 15.15 -2.33 -8.06
CA LYS A 71 15.91 -2.05 -6.84
C LYS A 71 15.70 -3.16 -5.81
#